data_AF-A0A381UD60-F1
#
_entry.id   AF-A0A381UD60-F1
#
_cell.length_a   1.000
_cell.length_b   1.000
_cell.length_c   1.000
_cell.angle_alpha   90.00
_cell.angle_beta   90.00
_cell.angle_gamma   90.00
#
_symmetry.space_group_name_H-M   'P 1'
#
loop_
_entity.id
_entity.type
_entity.pdbx_description
1 polymer ?
#
loop_
_entity_poly.entity_id
_entity_poly.type
_entity_poly.pdbx_seq_one_letter_code
_entity_poly.pdbx_strand_id
1 'polypeptide(L)'
;MDTSEARAHLNYLLTLGLRREEAFGPMALNFIKEDAFEKSGLLPEEQFSLIMATVQALAEEPKRYNMKLEMLKRAVGLLEKTSFNDPQLARQLDQDVKKTEAELGIYNEAMRPTKSGAQDKQKLIVQCDAPEYFLDIAQKRATAYYQNKFGLSKESKTAQHFGGGARKFDPNNKDLQKEFPGACAPFMNSRTNAFHLMMPFDLKISRTPEDPLDAGMRAYYAKMGYSFPLGFEMGKICSYQDGEILDIPLDDPNLLFLSVSKIKEKEFRAADYPGTPEVPFEYAYPRAVLERTGTLGPYVQLVANFKIWFDASQVSILIQGAPDLYEYGLQGGSGMMVRSHASDKVPAYAENTSQSWQEGLSFNFANIHLILNSDTESAMVPYNTPLFTVYPVHPIQNFQWTSVSGA
;
A
#
# COMPACT_ATOMS: atom_id res chain seq x y z
N MET A 1 40.70 -0.81 -2.66
CA MET A 1 40.54 -2.18 -3.15
C MET A 1 41.61 -2.42 -4.22
N ASP A 2 42.46 -3.43 -4.04
CA ASP A 2 43.38 -3.84 -5.10
C ASP A 2 42.64 -4.70 -6.17
N THR A 3 43.28 -4.96 -7.31
CA THR A 3 42.62 -5.69 -8.42
C THR A 3 42.23 -7.13 -8.06
N SER A 4 42.97 -7.78 -7.16
CA SER A 4 42.66 -9.15 -6.72
C SER A 4 41.41 -9.16 -5.84
N GLU A 5 41.33 -8.22 -4.91
CA GLU A 5 40.18 -8.02 -4.03
C GLU A 5 38.93 -7.65 -4.84
N ALA A 6 39.07 -6.78 -5.85
CA ALA A 6 37.97 -6.40 -6.73
C ALA A 6 37.43 -7.58 -7.56
N ARG A 7 38.31 -8.44 -8.10
CA ARG A 7 37.87 -9.66 -8.82
C ARG A 7 37.23 -10.68 -7.89
N ALA A 8 37.75 -10.84 -6.67
CA ALA A 8 37.13 -11.73 -5.69
C ALA A 8 35.71 -11.26 -5.32
N HIS A 9 35.54 -9.95 -5.11
CA HIS A 9 34.25 -9.34 -4.84
C HIS A 9 33.29 -9.47 -6.04
N LEU A 10 33.77 -9.22 -7.26
CA LEU A 10 33.01 -9.44 -8.50
C LEU A 10 32.50 -10.89 -8.60
N ASN A 11 33.37 -11.88 -8.42
CA ASN A 11 33.01 -13.29 -8.51
C ASN A 11 31.99 -13.69 -7.45
N TYR A 12 32.12 -13.15 -6.23
CA TYR A 12 31.13 -13.31 -5.19
C TYR A 12 29.77 -12.76 -5.62
N LEU A 13 29.72 -11.52 -6.12
CA LEU A 13 28.47 -10.89 -6.59
C LEU A 13 27.85 -11.66 -7.75
N LEU A 14 28.64 -12.07 -8.76
CA LEU A 14 28.13 -12.87 -9.88
C LEU A 14 27.59 -14.23 -9.42
N THR A 15 28.20 -14.83 -8.39
CA THR A 15 27.68 -16.07 -7.78
C THR A 15 26.32 -15.86 -7.13
N LEU A 16 26.16 -14.75 -6.37
CA LEU A 16 24.86 -14.37 -5.81
C LEU A 16 23.81 -14.13 -6.91
N GLY A 17 24.20 -13.42 -7.98
CA GLY A 17 23.33 -13.14 -9.12
C GLY A 17 22.87 -14.41 -9.85
N LEU A 18 23.77 -15.37 -10.07
CA LEU A 18 23.44 -16.67 -10.68
C LEU A 18 22.47 -17.48 -9.82
N ARG A 19 22.60 -17.39 -8.49
CA ARG A 19 21.68 -18.02 -7.53
C ARG A 19 20.38 -17.24 -7.33
N ARG A 20 20.27 -16.04 -7.93
CA ARG A 20 19.13 -15.12 -7.76
C ARG A 20 18.87 -14.73 -6.30
N GLU A 21 19.95 -14.61 -5.53
CA GLU A 21 19.89 -14.19 -4.13
C GLU A 21 19.38 -12.75 -4.03
N GLU A 22 18.42 -12.46 -3.14
CA GLU A 22 17.83 -11.11 -2.99
C GLU A 22 18.88 -10.04 -2.66
N ALA A 23 19.96 -10.43 -1.97
CA ALA A 23 21.06 -9.54 -1.60
C ALA A 23 21.89 -9.06 -2.80
N PHE A 24 21.86 -9.76 -3.94
CA PHE A 24 22.69 -9.43 -5.11
C PHE A 24 22.47 -7.99 -5.59
N GLY A 25 21.22 -7.60 -5.86
CA GLY A 25 20.90 -6.30 -6.46
C GLY A 25 21.45 -5.11 -5.66
N PRO A 26 21.13 -4.99 -4.35
CA PRO A 26 21.67 -3.93 -3.50
C PRO A 26 23.20 -3.94 -3.40
N MET A 27 23.82 -5.12 -3.25
CA MET A 27 25.27 -5.22 -3.12
C MET A 27 26.01 -4.85 -4.41
N ALA A 28 25.53 -5.35 -5.56
CA ALA A 28 26.11 -5.02 -6.85
C ALA A 28 25.96 -3.54 -7.20
N LEU A 29 24.81 -2.94 -6.89
CA LEU A 29 24.60 -1.49 -7.03
C LEU A 29 25.58 -0.66 -6.22
N ASN A 30 25.81 -1.04 -4.96
CA ASN A 30 26.78 -0.33 -4.12
C ASN A 30 28.17 -0.43 -4.72
N PHE A 31 28.61 -1.63 -5.10
CA PHE A 31 29.92 -1.84 -5.71
C PHE A 31 30.09 -1.06 -7.02
N ILE A 32 29.09 -1.07 -7.91
CA ILE A 32 29.11 -0.34 -9.20
C ILE A 32 29.20 1.18 -9.04
N LYS A 33 28.67 1.73 -7.94
CA LYS A 33 28.65 3.17 -7.62
C LYS A 33 29.94 3.66 -6.96
N GLU A 34 30.79 2.77 -6.47
CA GLU A 34 32.06 3.17 -5.90
C GLU A 34 32.98 3.75 -7.00
N ASP A 35 33.63 4.88 -6.71
CA ASP A 35 34.64 5.48 -7.60
C ASP A 35 35.76 4.50 -7.99
N ALA A 36 35.97 3.48 -7.14
CA ALA A 36 36.93 2.42 -7.35
C ALA A 36 36.52 1.41 -8.42
N PHE A 37 35.23 1.27 -8.76
CA PHE A 37 34.78 0.23 -9.70
C PHE A 37 35.49 0.37 -11.06
N GLU A 38 35.48 1.57 -11.65
CA GLU A 38 36.13 1.81 -12.94
C GLU A 38 37.67 1.86 -12.84
N LYS A 39 38.19 2.11 -11.62
CA LYS A 39 39.62 2.26 -11.34
C LYS A 39 40.27 1.02 -10.71
N SER A 40 39.50 -0.05 -10.50
CA SER A 40 39.92 -1.24 -9.77
C SER A 40 40.79 -2.20 -10.57
N GLY A 41 40.97 -1.96 -11.87
CA GLY A 41 41.71 -2.84 -12.78
C GLY A 41 40.89 -4.03 -13.29
N LEU A 42 39.57 -4.02 -13.08
CA LEU A 42 38.64 -4.95 -13.74
C LEU A 42 38.62 -4.72 -15.25
N LEU A 43 38.56 -5.81 -16.00
CA LEU A 43 38.43 -5.79 -17.46
C LEU A 43 37.09 -5.18 -17.87
N PRO A 44 37.00 -4.57 -19.07
CA PRO A 44 35.73 -4.08 -19.61
C PRO A 44 34.63 -5.15 -19.62
N GLU A 45 34.97 -6.41 -19.93
CA GLU A 45 34.06 -7.56 -19.88
C GLU A 45 33.53 -7.84 -18.48
N GLU A 46 34.42 -7.82 -17.48
CA GLU A 46 34.09 -8.04 -16.07
C GLU A 46 33.10 -6.97 -15.58
N GLN A 47 33.36 -5.71 -15.93
CA GLN A 47 32.47 -4.59 -15.61
C GLN A 47 31.14 -4.70 -16.34
N PHE A 48 31.17 -5.02 -17.64
CA PHE A 48 29.99 -5.19 -18.48
C PHE A 48 29.07 -6.29 -17.95
N SER A 49 29.62 -7.47 -17.62
CA SER A 49 28.84 -8.60 -17.10
C SER A 49 28.15 -8.26 -15.78
N LEU A 50 28.83 -7.58 -14.84
CA LEU A 50 28.20 -7.19 -13.59
C LEU A 50 27.08 -6.17 -13.80
N ILE A 51 27.31 -5.16 -14.64
CA ILE A 51 26.30 -4.15 -14.96
C ILE A 51 25.07 -4.81 -15.57
N MET A 52 25.25 -5.70 -16.56
CA MET A 52 24.13 -6.39 -17.21
C MET A 52 23.37 -7.31 -16.25
N ALA A 53 24.07 -8.05 -15.41
CA ALA A 53 23.43 -8.86 -14.37
C ALA A 53 22.63 -7.98 -13.39
N THR A 54 23.18 -6.82 -13.01
CA THR A 54 22.50 -5.88 -12.12
C THR A 54 21.26 -5.28 -12.76
N VAL A 55 21.31 -4.91 -14.04
CA VAL A 55 20.16 -4.43 -14.82
C VAL A 55 19.02 -5.47 -14.84
N GLN A 56 19.35 -6.75 -14.98
CA GLN A 56 18.38 -7.85 -14.96
C GLN A 56 17.78 -8.10 -13.58
N ALA A 57 18.55 -7.84 -12.50
CA ALA A 57 18.09 -7.99 -11.13
C ALA A 57 17.26 -6.80 -10.62
N LEU A 58 17.25 -5.66 -11.33
CA LEU A 58 16.40 -4.53 -10.96
C LEU A 58 14.93 -4.90 -11.14
N ALA A 59 14.15 -4.69 -10.08
CA ALA A 59 12.70 -4.74 -10.16
C ALA A 59 12.18 -3.77 -11.25
N GLU A 60 11.17 -4.21 -12.00
CA GLU A 60 10.50 -3.43 -13.06
C GLU A 60 9.59 -2.34 -12.46
N GLU A 61 10.19 -1.42 -11.70
CA GLU A 61 9.51 -0.30 -11.04
C GLU A 61 10.00 1.02 -11.64
N PRO A 62 9.12 1.95 -12.06
CA PRO A 62 9.51 3.20 -12.70
C PRO A 62 10.49 4.07 -11.89
N LYS A 63 10.38 4.06 -10.55
CA LYS A 63 11.33 4.77 -9.67
C LYS A 63 12.79 4.34 -9.85
N ARG A 64 13.02 3.11 -10.33
CA ARG A 64 14.36 2.54 -10.57
C ARG A 64 14.85 2.79 -12.01
N TYR A 65 14.02 3.36 -12.88
CA TYR A 65 14.34 3.45 -14.31
C TYR A 65 15.44 4.44 -14.63
N ASN A 66 15.57 5.53 -13.86
CA ASN A 66 16.74 6.41 -13.98
C ASN A 66 18.05 5.64 -13.74
N MET A 67 18.08 4.78 -12.71
CA MET A 67 19.24 3.96 -12.38
C MET A 67 19.45 2.84 -13.41
N LYS A 68 18.38 2.23 -13.92
CA LYS A 68 18.45 1.25 -15.03
C LYS A 68 19.02 1.89 -16.29
N LEU A 69 18.56 3.09 -16.65
CA LEU A 69 19.06 3.85 -17.81
C LEU A 69 20.53 4.23 -17.67
N GLU A 70 20.94 4.69 -16.49
CA GLU A 70 22.34 4.98 -16.21
C GLU A 70 23.21 3.75 -16.46
N MET A 71 22.82 2.59 -15.93
CA MET A 71 23.54 1.33 -16.14
C MET A 71 23.54 0.87 -17.60
N LEU A 72 22.40 0.93 -18.29
CA LEU A 72 22.33 0.59 -19.72
C LEU A 72 23.23 1.49 -20.57
N LYS A 73 23.25 2.81 -20.29
CA LYS A 73 24.14 3.77 -20.98
C LYS A 73 25.62 3.47 -20.69
N ARG A 74 25.96 3.08 -19.46
CA ARG A 74 27.31 2.61 -19.12
C ARG A 74 27.67 1.32 -19.86
N ALA A 75 26.74 0.36 -19.95
CA ALA A 75 26.96 -0.88 -20.71
C ALA A 75 27.19 -0.63 -22.20
N VAL A 76 26.43 0.29 -22.82
CA VAL A 76 26.67 0.74 -24.20
C VAL A 76 28.07 1.32 -24.36
N GLY A 77 28.51 2.20 -23.46
CA GLY A 77 29.86 2.79 -23.50
C GLY A 77 31.00 1.81 -23.22
N LEU A 78 30.71 0.67 -22.58
CA LEU A 78 31.67 -0.41 -22.35
C LEU A 78 31.72 -1.40 -23.51
N LEU A 79 30.60 -1.65 -24.19
CA LEU A 79 30.46 -2.70 -25.20
C LEU A 79 31.58 -2.63 -26.25
N GLU A 80 31.87 -1.45 -26.79
CA GLU A 80 32.91 -1.24 -27.80
C GLU A 80 34.31 -1.66 -27.34
N LYS A 81 34.55 -1.71 -26.02
CA LYS A 81 35.82 -2.08 -25.39
C LYS A 81 35.88 -3.55 -24.99
N THR A 82 34.80 -4.30 -25.19
CA THR A 82 34.70 -5.71 -24.84
C THR A 82 34.85 -6.61 -26.07
N SER A 83 35.27 -7.83 -25.85
CA SER A 83 35.16 -8.94 -26.83
C SER A 83 33.70 -9.34 -27.14
N PHE A 84 32.72 -8.85 -26.38
CA PHE A 84 31.29 -9.08 -26.63
C PHE A 84 30.71 -8.14 -27.70
N ASN A 85 31.51 -7.24 -28.26
CA ASN A 85 31.05 -6.25 -29.23
C ASN A 85 30.52 -6.92 -30.52
N ASP A 86 29.21 -7.17 -30.53
CA ASP A 86 28.47 -7.77 -31.63
C ASP A 86 27.28 -6.88 -32.02
N PRO A 87 26.99 -6.70 -33.32
CA PRO A 87 25.89 -5.86 -33.79
C PRO A 87 24.50 -6.23 -33.24
N GLN A 88 24.24 -7.50 -32.92
CA GLN A 88 22.98 -7.94 -32.32
C GLN A 88 22.87 -7.48 -30.86
N LEU A 89 23.95 -7.64 -30.08
CA LEU A 89 23.99 -7.18 -28.70
C LEU A 89 23.90 -5.65 -28.60
N ALA A 90 24.58 -4.92 -29.50
CA ALA A 90 24.46 -3.47 -29.59
C ALA A 90 23.01 -3.02 -29.86
N ARG A 91 22.33 -3.67 -30.83
CA ARG A 91 20.91 -3.39 -31.11
C ARG A 91 20.00 -3.71 -29.94
N GLN A 92 20.26 -4.79 -29.21
CA GLN A 92 19.48 -5.16 -28.03
C GLN A 92 19.62 -4.10 -26.93
N LEU A 93 20.84 -3.66 -26.63
CA LEU A 93 21.07 -2.59 -25.64
C LEU A 93 20.39 -1.28 -26.05
N ASP A 94 20.47 -0.89 -27.32
CA ASP A 94 19.76 0.28 -27.85
C ASP A 94 18.24 0.16 -27.70
N GLN A 95 17.68 -1.04 -27.94
CA GLN A 95 16.26 -1.31 -27.72
C GLN A 95 15.90 -1.21 -26.24
N ASP A 96 16.71 -1.76 -25.35
CA ASP A 96 16.49 -1.71 -23.90
C ASP A 96 16.56 -0.28 -23.36
N VAL A 97 17.50 0.53 -23.87
CA VAL A 97 17.59 1.97 -23.56
C VAL A 97 16.32 2.68 -24.03
N LYS A 98 15.95 2.56 -25.31
CA LYS A 98 14.76 3.22 -25.87
C LYS A 98 13.48 2.81 -25.15
N LYS A 99 13.33 1.52 -24.85
CA LYS A 99 12.19 0.99 -24.09
C LYS A 99 12.13 1.64 -22.71
N THR A 100 13.25 1.62 -21.97
CA THR A 100 13.30 2.18 -20.61
C THR A 100 13.07 3.70 -20.61
N GLU A 101 13.56 4.43 -21.63
CA GLU A 101 13.32 5.86 -21.80
C GLU A 101 11.84 6.16 -22.09
N ALA A 102 11.20 5.37 -22.97
CA ALA A 102 9.78 5.52 -23.29
C ALA A 102 8.90 5.25 -22.06
N GLU A 103 9.17 4.19 -21.32
CA GLU A 103 8.42 3.85 -20.12
C GLU A 103 8.63 4.87 -18.98
N LEU A 104 9.84 5.41 -18.84
CA LEU A 104 10.11 6.53 -17.93
C LEU A 104 9.35 7.80 -18.37
N GLY A 105 9.19 8.02 -19.67
CA GLY A 105 8.36 9.08 -20.25
C GLY A 105 6.90 8.97 -19.78
N ILE A 106 6.29 7.80 -19.94
CA ILE A 106 4.92 7.51 -19.48
C ILE A 106 4.78 7.79 -17.97
N TYR A 107 5.74 7.30 -17.18
CA TYR A 107 5.75 7.56 -15.74
C TYR A 107 5.85 9.05 -15.41
N ASN A 108 6.74 9.79 -16.07
CA ASN A 108 6.92 11.22 -15.84
C ASN A 108 5.68 12.03 -16.23
N GLU A 109 4.99 11.64 -17.30
CA GLU A 109 3.71 12.25 -17.70
C GLU A 109 2.64 12.02 -16.63
N ALA A 110 2.51 10.78 -16.13
CA ALA A 110 1.60 10.47 -15.02
C ALA A 110 1.93 11.24 -13.72
N MET A 111 3.17 11.71 -13.55
CA MET A 111 3.62 12.51 -12.41
C MET A 111 3.47 14.03 -12.60
N ARG A 112 3.17 14.50 -13.82
CA ARG A 112 3.00 15.93 -14.14
C ARG A 112 1.53 16.31 -13.95
N PRO A 113 1.23 17.34 -13.14
CA PRO A 113 -0.13 17.83 -13.00
C PRO A 113 -0.57 18.51 -14.30
N THR A 114 -1.59 17.97 -14.95
CA THR A 114 -2.32 18.71 -15.98
C THR A 114 -3.11 19.79 -15.26
N LYS A 115 -2.86 21.07 -15.57
CA LYS A 115 -3.64 22.17 -15.01
C LYS A 115 -5.06 22.11 -15.59
N SER A 116 -5.95 21.42 -14.90
CA SER A 116 -7.39 21.49 -15.17
C SER A 116 -7.91 22.84 -14.66
N GLY A 117 -8.91 23.41 -15.34
CA GLY A 117 -9.60 24.60 -14.86
C GLY A 117 -10.31 24.30 -13.53
N ALA A 118 -10.46 25.31 -12.67
CA ALA A 118 -11.13 25.15 -11.38
C ALA A 118 -12.56 24.61 -11.58
N GLN A 119 -12.83 23.40 -11.08
CA GLN A 119 -14.18 22.85 -10.97
C GLN A 119 -14.83 23.29 -9.66
N ASP A 120 -16.14 23.57 -9.67
CA ASP A 120 -16.91 23.97 -8.47
C ASP A 120 -17.02 22.85 -7.42
N LYS A 121 -16.84 21.58 -7.82
CA LYS A 121 -16.78 20.41 -6.95
C LYS A 121 -15.67 19.46 -7.39
N GLN A 122 -14.82 19.08 -6.44
CA GLN A 122 -13.75 18.10 -6.65
C GLN A 122 -14.32 16.69 -6.59
N LYS A 123 -14.10 15.86 -7.62
CA LYS A 123 -14.50 14.45 -7.63
C LYS A 123 -13.35 13.57 -7.09
N LEU A 124 -13.69 12.65 -6.20
CA LEU A 124 -12.82 11.57 -5.74
C LEU A 124 -13.43 10.26 -6.26
N ILE A 125 -12.78 9.63 -7.23
CA ILE A 125 -13.31 8.42 -7.87
C ILE A 125 -12.65 7.20 -7.24
N VAL A 126 -13.47 6.23 -6.82
CA VAL A 126 -13.02 5.00 -6.17
C VAL A 126 -13.13 3.85 -7.14
N GLN A 127 -12.02 3.14 -7.30
CA GLN A 127 -11.93 1.85 -7.97
C GLN A 127 -11.54 0.82 -6.91
N CYS A 128 -12.45 -0.08 -6.57
CA CYS A 128 -12.22 -1.12 -5.57
C CYS A 128 -13.06 -2.37 -5.86
N ASP A 129 -12.73 -3.46 -5.19
CA ASP A 129 -13.40 -4.74 -5.37
C ASP A 129 -14.88 -4.68 -4.91
N ALA A 130 -15.18 -4.01 -3.79
CA ALA A 130 -16.52 -3.96 -3.17
C ALA A 130 -17.08 -2.52 -3.05
N PRO A 131 -17.45 -1.87 -4.17
CA PRO A 131 -17.80 -0.45 -4.18
C PRO A 131 -19.09 -0.10 -3.43
N GLU A 132 -20.14 -0.91 -3.49
CA GLU A 132 -21.40 -0.67 -2.73
C GLU A 132 -21.10 -0.73 -1.22
N TYR A 133 -20.31 -1.71 -0.78
CA TYR A 133 -19.87 -1.76 0.60
C TYR A 133 -19.10 -0.51 1.03
N PHE A 134 -17.99 -0.16 0.36
CA PHE A 134 -17.14 0.95 0.84
C PHE A 134 -17.78 2.33 0.70
N LEU A 135 -18.51 2.59 -0.39
CA LEU A 135 -19.07 3.92 -0.67
C LEU A 135 -20.36 4.19 0.12
N ASP A 136 -21.11 3.16 0.52
CA ASP A 136 -22.40 3.33 1.19
C ASP A 136 -22.48 2.62 2.54
N ILE A 137 -22.42 1.28 2.55
CA ILE A 137 -22.67 0.47 3.75
C ILE A 137 -21.67 0.82 4.86
N ALA A 138 -20.36 0.79 4.55
CA ALA A 138 -19.29 1.10 5.50
C ALA A 138 -19.43 2.52 6.08
N GLN A 139 -19.81 3.51 5.27
CA GLN A 139 -19.96 4.89 5.76
C GLN A 139 -21.16 5.05 6.70
N LYS A 140 -22.27 4.35 6.42
CA LYS A 140 -23.41 4.23 7.34
C LYS A 140 -23.00 3.57 8.65
N ARG A 141 -22.21 2.49 8.59
CA ARG A 141 -21.69 1.78 9.76
C ARG A 141 -20.72 2.62 10.59
N ALA A 142 -19.82 3.36 9.95
CA ALA A 142 -18.91 4.31 10.63
C ALA A 142 -19.69 5.38 11.40
N THR A 143 -20.72 5.95 10.77
CA THR A 143 -21.59 6.94 11.43
C THR A 143 -22.25 6.35 12.67
N ALA A 144 -22.84 5.15 12.55
CA ALA A 144 -23.48 4.47 13.67
C ALA A 144 -22.49 4.11 14.78
N TYR A 145 -21.29 3.64 14.42
CA TYR A 145 -20.20 3.32 15.36
C TYR A 145 -19.87 4.52 16.24
N TYR A 146 -19.56 5.68 15.64
CA TYR A 146 -19.20 6.88 16.41
C TYR A 146 -20.38 7.47 17.17
N GLN A 147 -21.61 7.39 16.63
CA GLN A 147 -22.80 7.82 17.38
C GLN A 147 -23.00 6.99 18.64
N ASN A 148 -22.90 5.66 18.53
CA ASN A 148 -23.05 4.76 19.67
C ASN A 148 -21.93 4.95 20.69
N LYS A 149 -20.68 5.03 20.23
CA LYS A 149 -19.51 5.20 21.09
C LYS A 149 -19.57 6.45 21.96
N PHE A 150 -20.02 7.57 21.39
CA PHE A 150 -20.08 8.85 22.09
C PHE A 150 -21.49 9.18 22.64
N GLY A 151 -22.42 8.21 22.63
CA GLY A 151 -23.77 8.40 23.17
C GLY A 151 -24.58 9.48 22.45
N LEU A 152 -24.30 9.74 21.17
CA LEU A 152 -24.90 10.83 20.41
C LEU A 152 -26.19 10.36 19.73
N SER A 153 -27.34 10.79 20.26
CA SER A 153 -28.63 10.55 19.60
C SER A 153 -28.72 11.28 18.25
N LYS A 154 -29.66 10.87 17.40
CA LYS A 154 -29.89 11.52 16.09
C LYS A 154 -30.35 12.97 16.26
N GLU A 155 -31.17 13.22 17.28
CA GLU A 155 -31.66 14.53 17.69
C GLU A 155 -30.49 15.40 18.15
N SER A 156 -29.62 14.86 18.99
CA SER A 156 -28.42 15.56 19.48
C SER A 156 -27.45 15.89 18.35
N LYS A 157 -27.22 14.97 17.41
CA LYS A 157 -26.40 15.22 16.22
C LYS A 157 -26.98 16.36 15.38
N THR A 158 -28.29 16.33 15.12
CA THR A 158 -28.98 17.35 14.32
C THR A 158 -28.97 18.70 15.02
N ALA A 159 -29.19 18.69 16.34
CA ALA A 159 -29.10 19.87 17.18
C ALA A 159 -27.67 20.44 17.21
N GLN A 160 -26.62 19.64 17.08
CA GLN A 160 -25.24 20.12 17.05
C GLN A 160 -24.79 20.70 15.70
N HIS A 161 -25.48 20.40 14.60
CA HIS A 161 -25.19 21.02 13.31
C HIS A 161 -25.66 22.48 13.29
N PHE A 162 -24.75 23.44 13.06
CA PHE A 162 -25.10 24.87 12.95
C PHE A 162 -25.73 25.27 11.60
N GLY A 163 -26.13 24.31 10.77
CA GLY A 163 -26.88 24.58 9.54
C GLY A 163 -28.34 24.95 9.85
N GLY A 164 -28.89 25.95 9.15
CA GLY A 164 -30.30 26.35 9.25
C GLY A 164 -30.52 27.80 9.68
N GLY A 165 -31.78 28.17 9.89
CA GLY A 165 -32.18 29.52 10.32
C GLY A 165 -31.80 29.86 11.77
N ALA A 166 -32.00 31.12 12.15
CA ALA A 166 -31.65 31.63 13.48
C ALA A 166 -32.26 30.79 14.61
N ARG A 167 -31.40 30.32 15.53
CA ARG A 167 -31.82 29.53 16.70
C ARG A 167 -32.10 30.44 17.88
N LYS A 168 -33.11 30.09 18.68
CA LYS A 168 -33.38 30.74 19.97
C LYS A 168 -32.47 30.18 21.05
N PHE A 169 -31.99 31.04 21.94
CA PHE A 169 -31.24 30.65 23.12
C PHE A 169 -32.14 29.81 24.05
N ASP A 170 -31.73 28.58 24.35
CA ASP A 170 -32.43 27.69 25.27
C ASP A 170 -31.38 26.90 26.10
N PRO A 171 -31.09 27.34 27.34
CA PRO A 171 -30.08 26.71 28.19
C PRO A 171 -30.53 25.34 28.74
N ASN A 172 -31.81 24.99 28.63
CA ASN A 172 -32.37 23.75 29.14
C ASN A 172 -32.62 22.71 28.04
N ASN A 173 -32.23 23.01 26.79
CA ASN A 173 -32.36 22.08 25.68
C ASN A 173 -31.41 20.89 25.86
N LYS A 174 -31.97 19.76 26.31
CA LYS A 174 -31.23 18.52 26.57
C LYS A 174 -30.56 17.95 25.31
N ASP A 175 -31.07 18.26 24.12
CA ASP A 175 -30.49 17.81 22.84
C ASP A 175 -29.25 18.65 22.44
N LEU A 176 -29.13 19.87 22.95
CA LEU A 176 -27.99 20.78 22.73
C LEU A 176 -26.94 20.72 23.84
N GLN A 177 -27.21 20.06 24.97
CA GLN A 177 -26.26 19.91 26.07
C GLN A 177 -25.07 19.07 25.59
N LYS A 178 -23.89 19.71 25.61
CA LYS A 178 -22.71 19.29 24.84
C LYS A 178 -21.83 18.23 25.50
N GLU A 179 -22.13 17.80 26.71
CA GLU A 179 -21.11 17.21 27.57
C GLU A 179 -21.26 15.70 27.75
N PHE A 180 -20.99 14.98 26.66
CA PHE A 180 -20.37 13.66 26.77
C PHE A 180 -18.88 13.84 26.40
N PRO A 181 -17.91 13.40 27.24
CA PRO A 181 -16.50 13.48 26.92
C PRO A 181 -16.19 12.92 25.52
N GLY A 182 -15.59 13.73 24.66
CA GLY A 182 -15.24 13.34 23.28
C GLY A 182 -16.32 13.58 22.20
N ALA A 183 -17.53 14.03 22.56
CA ALA A 183 -18.66 14.25 21.65
C ALA A 183 -18.75 15.69 21.08
N CYS A 184 -17.66 16.47 21.09
CA CYS A 184 -17.73 17.86 20.63
C CYS A 184 -17.98 17.93 19.11
N ALA A 185 -18.81 18.90 18.68
CA ALA A 185 -19.32 18.95 17.31
C ALA A 185 -18.22 18.94 16.22
N PRO A 186 -17.10 19.69 16.34
CA PRO A 186 -15.99 19.57 15.36
C PRO A 186 -15.38 18.18 15.25
N PHE A 187 -15.13 17.49 16.38
CA PHE A 187 -14.57 16.13 16.38
C PHE A 187 -15.59 15.10 15.87
N MET A 188 -16.87 15.27 16.22
CA MET A 188 -17.92 14.40 15.70
C MET A 188 -18.11 14.60 14.21
N ASN A 189 -18.03 15.84 13.70
CA ASN A 189 -18.08 16.12 12.28
C ASN A 189 -16.90 15.46 11.53
N SER A 190 -15.67 15.55 12.05
CA SER A 190 -14.50 14.92 11.43
C SER A 190 -14.51 13.39 11.51
N ARG A 191 -15.32 12.80 12.40
CA ARG A 191 -15.49 11.35 12.53
C ARG A 191 -16.70 10.82 11.76
N THR A 192 -17.83 11.51 11.73
CA THR A 192 -19.04 10.99 11.06
C THR A 192 -19.13 11.34 9.59
N ASN A 193 -18.43 12.40 9.14
CA ASN A 193 -18.51 12.88 7.76
C ASN A 193 -17.21 12.68 6.97
N ALA A 194 -16.20 12.06 7.59
CA ALA A 194 -15.02 11.59 6.88
C ALA A 194 -15.28 10.24 6.22
N PHE A 195 -14.42 9.87 5.27
CA PHE A 195 -14.52 8.61 4.55
C PHE A 195 -13.73 7.53 5.29
N HIS A 196 -14.38 6.45 5.73
CA HIS A 196 -13.73 5.39 6.51
C HIS A 196 -13.52 4.12 5.71
N LEU A 197 -12.38 3.48 5.96
CA LEU A 197 -12.09 2.11 5.53
C LEU A 197 -12.30 1.17 6.71
N MET A 198 -13.13 0.16 6.46
CA MET A 198 -13.63 -0.82 7.44
C MET A 198 -13.68 -2.18 6.75
N MET A 199 -13.61 -3.25 7.53
CA MET A 199 -13.76 -4.61 7.00
C MET A 199 -15.14 -5.18 7.33
N PRO A 200 -15.75 -5.94 6.41
CA PRO A 200 -17.02 -6.63 6.66
C PRO A 200 -16.85 -7.93 7.48
N PHE A 201 -15.64 -8.18 7.99
CA PHE A 201 -15.23 -9.35 8.77
C PHE A 201 -14.32 -8.92 9.93
N ASP A 202 -14.13 -9.79 10.91
CA ASP A 202 -13.21 -9.55 12.03
C ASP A 202 -11.76 -9.75 11.59
N LEU A 203 -10.88 -8.95 12.18
CA LEU A 203 -9.44 -9.01 11.98
C LEU A 203 -8.76 -9.35 13.30
N LYS A 204 -7.80 -10.28 13.29
CA LYS A 204 -6.95 -10.59 14.46
C LYS A 204 -5.48 -10.53 14.07
N ILE A 205 -4.68 -9.76 14.81
CA ILE A 205 -3.21 -9.78 14.72
C ILE A 205 -2.68 -10.32 16.06
N SER A 206 -1.81 -11.32 16.01
CA SER A 206 -1.30 -12.01 17.19
C SER A 206 0.19 -12.29 17.06
N ARG A 207 0.91 -12.38 18.18
CA ARG A 207 2.30 -12.86 18.23
C ARG A 207 2.38 -14.39 18.21
N THR A 208 1.27 -15.06 18.51
CA THR A 208 1.16 -16.52 18.52
C THR A 208 0.18 -17.00 17.44
N PRO A 209 0.36 -18.22 16.91
CA PRO A 209 -0.56 -18.82 15.94
C PRO A 209 -1.84 -19.38 16.58
N GLU A 210 -2.02 -19.22 17.89
CA GLU A 210 -3.12 -19.83 18.65
C GLU A 210 -4.45 -19.12 18.40
N ASP A 211 -5.53 -19.90 18.41
CA ASP A 211 -6.92 -19.47 18.19
C ASP A 211 -7.11 -18.56 16.96
N PRO A 212 -6.68 -18.97 15.75
CA PRO A 212 -6.89 -18.16 14.54
C PRO A 212 -8.37 -18.03 14.21
N LEU A 213 -8.73 -16.94 13.54
CA LEU A 213 -10.08 -16.78 12.99
C LEU A 213 -10.34 -17.74 11.83
N ASP A 214 -11.62 -18.00 11.56
CA ASP A 214 -12.11 -19.14 10.79
C ASP A 214 -11.94 -19.05 9.26
N ALA A 215 -11.61 -17.87 8.70
CA ALA A 215 -11.48 -17.72 7.25
C ALA A 215 -10.06 -17.92 6.72
N GLY A 216 -9.03 -17.78 7.56
CA GLY A 216 -7.64 -18.02 7.19
C GLY A 216 -6.64 -17.29 8.08
N MET A 217 -5.36 -17.69 7.96
CA MET A 217 -4.24 -17.08 8.66
C MET A 217 -3.01 -16.93 7.76
N ARG A 218 -2.22 -15.89 7.98
CA ARG A 218 -0.90 -15.64 7.37
C ARG A 218 0.12 -15.34 8.47
N ALA A 219 1.36 -15.75 8.23
CA ALA A 219 2.47 -15.48 9.13
C ALA A 219 3.44 -14.48 8.48
N TYR A 220 4.07 -13.65 9.29
CA TYR A 220 5.05 -12.66 8.87
C TYR A 220 6.18 -12.56 9.88
N TYR A 221 7.39 -12.36 9.37
CA TYR A 221 8.48 -11.80 10.15
C TYR A 221 8.44 -10.28 9.96
N ALA A 222 8.33 -9.51 11.04
CA ALA A 222 8.10 -8.07 11.00
C ALA A 222 8.99 -7.35 12.01
N LYS A 223 10.13 -6.84 11.53
CA LYS A 223 11.14 -6.14 12.31
C LYS A 223 11.41 -4.76 11.70
N MET A 224 11.89 -3.82 12.51
CA MET A 224 12.35 -2.54 11.97
C MET A 224 13.46 -2.77 10.93
N GLY A 225 13.26 -2.27 9.70
CA GLY A 225 14.19 -2.41 8.58
C GLY A 225 14.17 -3.76 7.87
N TYR A 226 13.38 -4.74 8.32
CA TYR A 226 13.27 -6.05 7.66
C TYR A 226 11.91 -6.67 7.90
N SER A 227 11.20 -7.03 6.84
CA SER A 227 9.94 -7.75 6.95
C SER A 227 9.77 -8.72 5.79
N PHE A 228 9.22 -9.90 6.09
CA PHE A 228 9.18 -11.02 5.15
C PHE A 228 7.91 -11.86 5.35
N PRO A 229 7.21 -12.26 4.26
CA PRO A 229 6.08 -13.18 4.35
C PRO A 229 6.57 -14.60 4.70
N LEU A 230 5.83 -15.29 5.56
CA LEU A 230 6.15 -16.64 6.01
C LEU A 230 4.99 -17.61 5.75
N GLY A 231 5.32 -18.90 5.67
CA GLY A 231 4.40 -20.00 5.83
C GLY A 231 4.34 -20.46 7.29
N PHE A 232 3.22 -21.07 7.68
CA PHE A 232 3.08 -21.76 8.96
C PHE A 232 2.41 -23.11 8.73
N GLU A 233 3.18 -24.18 8.85
CA GLU A 233 2.73 -25.55 8.57
C GLU A 233 3.16 -26.49 9.69
N MET A 234 2.22 -27.30 10.19
CA MET A 234 2.47 -28.29 11.24
C MET A 234 3.24 -27.76 12.47
N GLY A 235 2.98 -26.51 12.87
CA GLY A 235 3.67 -25.89 14.01
C GLY A 235 5.09 -25.39 13.70
N LYS A 236 5.47 -25.30 12.43
CA LYS A 236 6.76 -24.80 11.96
C LYS A 236 6.60 -23.56 11.09
N ILE A 237 7.57 -22.66 11.20
CA ILE A 237 7.70 -21.52 10.31
C ILE A 237 8.42 -21.97 9.05
N CYS A 238 7.87 -21.61 7.89
CA CYS A 238 8.45 -21.95 6.60
C CYS A 238 8.65 -20.68 5.76
N SER A 239 9.57 -20.72 4.82
CA SER A 239 9.69 -19.71 3.78
C SER A 239 8.44 -19.74 2.90
N TYR A 240 7.94 -18.55 2.56
CA TYR A 240 6.72 -18.43 1.77
C TYR A 240 6.89 -18.86 0.31
N GLN A 241 8.11 -18.77 -0.25
CA GLN A 241 8.33 -19.00 -1.69
C GLN A 241 8.60 -20.46 -2.05
N ASP A 242 9.43 -21.14 -1.25
CA ASP A 242 9.92 -22.50 -1.52
C ASP A 242 9.49 -23.51 -0.45
N GLY A 243 8.85 -23.07 0.63
CA GLY A 243 8.36 -23.93 1.70
C GLY A 243 9.46 -24.47 2.62
N GLU A 244 10.69 -23.98 2.53
CA GLU A 244 11.78 -24.43 3.39
C GLU A 244 11.48 -24.12 4.86
N ILE A 245 11.68 -25.10 5.76
CA ILE A 245 11.50 -24.90 7.20
C ILE A 245 12.59 -23.95 7.69
N LEU A 246 12.18 -22.84 8.30
CA LEU A 246 13.08 -21.84 8.87
C LEU A 246 13.24 -22.10 10.37
N ASP A 247 14.47 -21.97 10.86
CA ASP A 247 14.79 -22.07 12.28
C ASP A 247 14.44 -20.77 13.03
N ILE A 248 13.14 -20.46 13.09
CA ILE A 248 12.59 -19.32 13.81
C ILE A 248 11.73 -19.86 14.96
N PRO A 249 12.03 -19.51 16.22
CA PRO A 249 11.25 -19.99 17.35
C PRO A 249 9.89 -19.27 17.38
N LEU A 250 8.83 -19.99 17.78
CA LEU A 250 7.44 -19.46 17.74
C LEU A 250 7.19 -18.32 18.74
N ASP A 251 8.08 -18.13 19.70
CA ASP A 251 8.05 -17.03 20.67
C ASP A 251 8.92 -15.83 20.22
N ASP A 252 9.46 -15.82 18.99
CA ASP A 252 10.19 -14.67 18.47
C ASP A 252 9.26 -13.43 18.45
N PRO A 253 9.67 -12.31 19.07
CA PRO A 253 8.83 -11.11 19.18
C PRO A 253 8.59 -10.39 17.84
N ASN A 254 9.25 -10.80 16.76
CA ASN A 254 9.04 -10.27 15.42
C ASN A 254 8.08 -11.13 14.59
N LEU A 255 7.62 -12.29 15.11
CA LEU A 255 6.57 -13.07 14.46
C LEU A 255 5.21 -12.42 14.66
N LEU A 256 4.48 -12.28 13.55
CA LEU A 256 3.10 -11.81 13.53
C LEU A 256 2.24 -12.80 12.75
N PHE A 257 1.11 -13.15 13.34
CA PHE A 257 0.05 -13.97 12.75
C PHE A 257 -1.17 -13.11 12.53
N LEU A 258 -1.54 -12.94 11.26
CA LEU A 258 -2.74 -12.24 10.85
C LEU A 258 -3.80 -13.29 10.51
N SER A 259 -4.97 -13.23 11.15
CA SER A 259 -6.13 -14.05 10.77
C SER A 259 -7.38 -13.21 10.58
N VAL A 260 -8.31 -13.73 9.79
CA VAL A 260 -9.58 -13.06 9.45
C VAL A 260 -10.75 -14.02 9.63
N SER A 261 -11.91 -13.49 10.01
CA SER A 261 -13.14 -14.29 10.07
C SER A 261 -13.84 -14.34 8.72
N LYS A 262 -14.88 -15.17 8.62
CA LYS A 262 -15.88 -15.00 7.55
C LYS A 262 -16.55 -13.63 7.60
N ILE A 263 -17.19 -13.23 6.50
CA ILE A 263 -18.03 -12.03 6.43
C ILE A 263 -19.12 -12.09 7.52
N LYS A 264 -19.20 -11.02 8.31
CA LYS A 264 -20.18 -10.82 9.38
C LYS A 264 -21.13 -9.65 9.11
N GLU A 265 -20.79 -8.74 8.20
CA GLU A 265 -21.72 -7.71 7.72
C GLU A 265 -22.84 -8.37 6.90
N LYS A 266 -24.08 -8.22 7.37
CA LYS A 266 -25.27 -8.85 6.79
C LYS A 266 -25.70 -8.19 5.49
N GLU A 267 -25.37 -6.92 5.29
CA GLU A 267 -25.68 -6.17 4.08
C GLU A 267 -24.61 -6.33 3.00
N PHE A 268 -23.49 -7.03 3.26
CA PHE A 268 -22.46 -7.33 2.27
C PHE A 268 -22.94 -8.43 1.33
N ARG A 269 -22.92 -8.19 0.01
CA ARG A 269 -23.58 -9.04 -0.99
C ARG A 269 -22.58 -9.74 -1.89
N ALA A 270 -22.99 -10.86 -2.48
CA ALA A 270 -22.20 -11.55 -3.51
C ALA A 270 -21.94 -10.68 -4.75
N ALA A 271 -22.80 -9.69 -5.01
CA ALA A 271 -22.56 -8.69 -6.04
C ALA A 271 -21.36 -7.77 -5.73
N ASP A 272 -21.01 -7.58 -4.45
CA ASP A 272 -19.80 -6.86 -4.05
C ASP A 272 -18.55 -7.68 -4.38
N TYR A 273 -18.58 -8.99 -4.16
CA TYR A 273 -17.47 -9.88 -4.49
C TYR A 273 -17.96 -11.33 -4.60
N PRO A 274 -18.14 -11.88 -5.82
CA PRO A 274 -18.75 -13.20 -5.99
C PRO A 274 -17.82 -14.36 -5.60
N GLY A 275 -16.52 -14.09 -5.45
CA GLY A 275 -15.51 -15.12 -5.22
C GLY A 275 -15.22 -16.01 -6.42
N THR A 276 -14.46 -17.07 -6.20
CA THR A 276 -14.29 -18.16 -7.15
C THR A 276 -15.21 -19.32 -6.79
N PRO A 277 -15.56 -20.23 -7.73
CA PRO A 277 -16.45 -21.36 -7.45
C PRO A 277 -15.99 -22.27 -6.30
N GLU A 278 -14.70 -22.25 -5.96
CA GLU A 278 -14.06 -23.11 -4.97
C GLU A 278 -14.14 -22.54 -3.54
N VAL A 279 -14.38 -21.24 -3.39
CA VAL A 279 -14.40 -20.55 -2.09
C VAL A 279 -15.81 -20.05 -1.83
N PRO A 280 -16.50 -20.49 -0.75
CA PRO A 280 -17.83 -19.98 -0.44
C PRO A 280 -17.80 -18.46 -0.24
N PHE A 281 -18.90 -17.82 -0.63
CA PHE A 281 -19.02 -16.35 -0.68
C PHE A 281 -18.55 -15.68 0.62
N GLU A 282 -18.96 -16.20 1.77
CA GLU A 282 -18.66 -15.64 3.09
C GLU A 282 -17.16 -15.65 3.43
N TYR A 283 -16.35 -16.45 2.73
CA TYR A 283 -14.90 -16.53 2.89
C TYR A 283 -14.14 -15.85 1.74
N ALA A 284 -14.79 -15.61 0.61
CA ALA A 284 -14.14 -15.17 -0.61
C ALA A 284 -13.42 -13.83 -0.46
N TYR A 285 -14.11 -12.79 0.01
CA TYR A 285 -13.51 -11.47 0.20
C TYR A 285 -12.47 -11.42 1.33
N PRO A 286 -12.72 -11.97 2.55
CA PRO A 286 -11.70 -12.04 3.60
C PRO A 286 -10.41 -12.73 3.15
N ARG A 287 -10.52 -13.86 2.43
CA ARG A 287 -9.34 -14.57 1.90
C ARG A 287 -8.60 -13.76 0.84
N ALA A 288 -9.32 -13.10 -0.08
CA ALA A 288 -8.70 -12.24 -1.08
C ALA A 288 -7.92 -11.08 -0.43
N VAL A 289 -8.46 -10.46 0.63
CA VAL A 289 -7.73 -9.44 1.41
C VAL A 289 -6.49 -10.06 2.05
N LEU A 290 -6.64 -11.21 2.73
CA LEU A 290 -5.57 -11.94 3.43
C LEU A 290 -4.43 -12.37 2.48
N GLU A 291 -4.73 -12.80 1.26
CA GLU A 291 -3.73 -13.20 0.28
C GLU A 291 -2.86 -12.01 -0.18
N ARG A 292 -3.46 -10.82 -0.24
CA ARG A 292 -2.80 -9.59 -0.67
C ARG A 292 -2.10 -8.86 0.48
N THR A 293 -2.16 -9.36 1.71
CA THR A 293 -1.50 -8.70 2.83
C THR A 293 0.01 -8.83 2.74
N GLY A 294 0.69 -7.75 3.11
CA GLY A 294 2.14 -7.67 3.17
C GLY A 294 2.62 -7.10 4.49
N THR A 295 3.89 -6.75 4.54
CA THR A 295 4.48 -6.04 5.68
C THR A 295 5.36 -4.89 5.21
N LEU A 296 5.44 -3.86 6.04
CA LEU A 296 6.34 -2.73 5.87
C LEU A 296 7.08 -2.49 7.19
N GLY A 297 8.22 -3.15 7.37
CA GLY A 297 8.91 -3.19 8.65
C GLY A 297 8.02 -3.84 9.70
N PRO A 298 7.69 -3.16 10.83
CA PRO A 298 6.84 -3.73 11.86
C PRO A 298 5.32 -3.67 11.55
N TYR A 299 4.92 -3.00 10.46
CA TYR A 299 3.50 -2.87 10.11
C TYR A 299 3.02 -4.05 9.27
N VAL A 300 1.85 -4.57 9.59
CA VAL A 300 1.03 -5.41 8.71
C VAL A 300 0.27 -4.50 7.76
N GLN A 301 0.43 -4.72 6.45
CA GLN A 301 -0.26 -3.97 5.41
C GLN A 301 -1.44 -4.79 4.89
N LEU A 302 -2.66 -4.32 5.12
CA LEU A 302 -3.88 -4.87 4.53
C LEU A 302 -4.20 -4.15 3.21
N VAL A 303 -4.45 -4.94 2.17
CA VAL A 303 -4.69 -4.43 0.81
C VAL A 303 -6.11 -4.80 0.37
N ALA A 304 -7.02 -3.84 0.52
CA ALA A 304 -8.43 -3.96 0.09
C ALA A 304 -8.65 -3.67 -1.40
N ASN A 305 -7.58 -3.46 -2.18
CA ASN A 305 -7.62 -2.92 -3.54
C ASN A 305 -8.38 -1.59 -3.65
N PHE A 306 -8.34 -0.76 -2.60
CA PHE A 306 -9.02 0.53 -2.60
C PHE A 306 -8.17 1.59 -3.30
N LYS A 307 -8.41 1.81 -4.60
CA LYS A 307 -7.73 2.81 -5.42
C LYS A 307 -8.56 4.09 -5.49
N ILE A 308 -7.97 5.22 -5.14
CA ILE A 308 -8.60 6.54 -5.16
C ILE A 308 -7.97 7.37 -6.26
N TRP A 309 -8.79 7.91 -7.14
CA TRP A 309 -8.41 8.81 -8.22
C TRP A 309 -8.82 10.25 -7.87
N PHE A 310 -7.91 11.19 -8.09
CA PHE A 310 -8.07 12.58 -7.69
C PHE A 310 -7.15 13.50 -8.50
N ASP A 311 -7.52 14.78 -8.62
CA ASP A 311 -6.66 15.79 -9.22
C ASP A 311 -5.60 16.24 -8.21
N ALA A 312 -4.38 15.72 -8.35
CA ALA A 312 -3.25 16.04 -7.47
C ALA A 312 -2.79 17.51 -7.55
N SER A 313 -3.25 18.29 -8.55
CA SER A 313 -3.04 19.73 -8.60
C SER A 313 -3.98 20.50 -7.67
N GLN A 314 -5.08 19.86 -7.25
CA GLN A 314 -6.18 20.49 -6.53
C GLN A 314 -6.48 19.84 -5.17
N VAL A 315 -5.99 18.64 -4.87
CA VAL A 315 -6.23 18.01 -3.57
C VAL A 315 -5.10 17.07 -3.21
N SER A 316 -4.72 17.10 -1.93
CA SER A 316 -3.90 16.04 -1.32
C SER A 316 -4.79 15.17 -0.44
N ILE A 317 -4.46 13.89 -0.30
CA ILE A 317 -5.28 12.98 0.50
C ILE A 317 -4.45 12.52 1.70
N LEU A 318 -4.89 12.86 2.91
CA LEU A 318 -4.35 12.32 4.15
C LEU A 318 -5.06 10.99 4.46
N ILE A 319 -4.28 9.93 4.64
CA ILE A 319 -4.75 8.64 5.16
C ILE A 319 -4.19 8.46 6.57
N GLN A 320 -5.04 8.11 7.53
CA GLN A 320 -4.64 7.95 8.92
C GLN A 320 -5.36 6.77 9.56
N GLY A 321 -4.66 6.01 10.39
CA GLY A 321 -5.26 5.03 11.29
C GLY A 321 -6.36 5.65 12.14
N ALA A 322 -7.46 4.93 12.32
CA ALA A 322 -8.56 5.39 13.14
C ALA A 322 -8.07 5.66 14.57
N PRO A 323 -8.51 6.76 15.20
CA PRO A 323 -8.03 7.17 16.52
C PRO A 323 -8.36 6.15 17.61
N ASP A 324 -9.25 5.21 17.34
CA ASP A 324 -9.78 4.25 18.31
C ASP A 324 -9.04 2.90 18.27
N LEU A 325 -8.10 2.70 17.33
CA LEU A 325 -7.34 1.45 17.20
C LEU A 325 -6.60 1.06 18.48
N TYR A 326 -6.16 2.04 19.29
CA TYR A 326 -5.44 1.79 20.54
C TYR A 326 -6.28 1.02 21.56
N GLU A 327 -7.61 1.17 21.52
CA GLU A 327 -8.55 0.45 22.39
C GLU A 327 -8.61 -1.04 22.04
N TYR A 328 -8.21 -1.40 20.83
CA TYR A 328 -8.11 -2.76 20.33
C TYR A 328 -6.67 -3.31 20.39
N GLY A 329 -5.73 -2.57 20.99
CA GLY A 329 -4.33 -2.99 21.07
C GLY A 329 -3.51 -2.72 19.80
N LEU A 330 -4.01 -1.86 18.91
CA LEU A 330 -3.36 -1.53 17.63
C LEU A 330 -3.03 -0.05 17.51
N GLN A 331 -2.07 0.25 16.65
CA GLN A 331 -1.87 1.58 16.08
C GLN A 331 -1.95 1.50 14.57
N GLY A 332 -2.42 2.58 13.94
CA GLY A 332 -2.46 2.68 12.49
C GLY A 332 -1.43 3.69 12.00
N GLY A 333 -0.77 3.35 10.89
CA GLY A 333 0.10 4.29 10.19
C GLY A 333 -0.65 5.52 9.65
N SER A 334 0.09 6.57 9.33
CA SER A 334 -0.45 7.77 8.68
C SER A 334 0.45 8.20 7.53
N GLY A 335 -0.15 8.67 6.45
CA GLY A 335 0.59 9.12 5.28
C GLY A 335 -0.20 10.15 4.49
N MET A 336 0.53 11.06 3.84
CA MET A 336 -0.08 12.03 2.93
C MET A 336 0.20 11.59 1.49
N MET A 337 -0.88 11.29 0.77
CA MET A 337 -0.90 10.89 -0.62
C MET A 337 -1.05 12.16 -1.47
N VAL A 338 0.05 12.60 -2.06
CA VAL A 338 0.10 13.84 -2.85
C VAL A 338 0.10 13.61 -4.36
N ARG A 339 0.52 12.42 -4.83
CA ARG A 339 0.60 12.01 -6.25
C ARG A 339 0.58 10.50 -6.35
N SER A 340 0.42 9.93 -7.54
CA SER A 340 0.43 8.47 -7.70
C SER A 340 1.72 7.87 -7.14
N HIS A 341 1.60 7.00 -6.14
CA HIS A 341 2.78 6.44 -5.50
C HIS A 341 3.53 5.48 -6.44
N ALA A 342 4.86 5.55 -6.34
CA ALA A 342 5.87 5.06 -7.28
C ALA A 342 6.26 3.58 -7.09
N SER A 343 5.32 2.72 -6.67
CA SER A 343 5.59 1.32 -6.34
C SER A 343 4.95 0.31 -7.28
N ASP A 344 4.18 0.75 -8.28
CA ASP A 344 3.52 -0.14 -9.22
C ASP A 344 4.32 -0.26 -10.55
N LYS A 345 3.96 -1.22 -11.41
CA LYS A 345 4.61 -1.43 -12.71
C LYS A 345 4.13 -0.43 -13.75
N VAL A 346 4.91 -0.19 -14.80
CA VAL A 346 4.58 0.73 -15.92
C VAL A 346 3.18 0.52 -16.51
N PRO A 347 2.69 -0.72 -16.75
CA PRO A 347 1.35 -0.92 -17.30
C PRO A 347 0.26 -0.29 -16.45
N ALA A 348 0.42 -0.32 -15.12
CA ALA A 348 -0.51 0.33 -14.21
C ALA A 348 -0.56 1.84 -14.39
N TYR A 349 0.46 2.49 -15.00
CA TYR A 349 0.47 3.91 -15.37
C TYR A 349 -0.05 4.15 -16.79
N ALA A 350 0.25 3.26 -17.73
CA ALA A 350 -0.20 3.36 -19.13
C ALA A 350 -1.72 3.09 -19.28
N GLU A 351 -2.27 2.18 -18.50
CA GLU A 351 -3.72 1.92 -18.47
C GLU A 351 -4.52 3.09 -17.87
N ASN A 352 -3.86 4.00 -17.13
CA ASN A 352 -4.53 5.14 -16.49
C ASN A 352 -4.83 6.30 -17.46
N THR A 353 -4.53 6.16 -18.73
CA THR A 353 -5.00 7.08 -19.77
C THR A 353 -5.91 6.37 -20.78
N SER A 354 -6.33 5.14 -20.48
CA SER A 354 -7.14 4.34 -21.41
C SER A 354 -8.61 4.76 -21.43
N GLN A 355 -9.10 5.40 -20.35
CA GLN A 355 -10.48 5.83 -20.22
C GLN A 355 -10.54 7.35 -20.04
N SER A 356 -11.52 7.99 -20.70
CA SER A 356 -11.65 9.45 -20.71
C SER A 356 -11.81 10.08 -19.33
N TRP A 357 -12.43 9.39 -18.37
CA TRP A 357 -12.60 9.90 -17.01
C TRP A 357 -11.30 9.93 -16.19
N GLN A 358 -10.25 9.23 -16.63
CA GLN A 358 -8.96 9.18 -15.94
C GLN A 358 -8.06 10.36 -16.32
N GLU A 359 -8.39 11.08 -17.39
CA GLU A 359 -7.56 12.15 -17.93
C GLU A 359 -7.33 13.26 -16.90
N GLY A 360 -6.06 13.59 -16.65
CA GLY A 360 -5.66 14.63 -15.68
C GLY A 360 -5.74 14.20 -14.21
N LEU A 361 -6.13 12.96 -13.91
CA LEU A 361 -6.19 12.44 -12.54
C LEU A 361 -4.91 11.67 -12.16
N SER A 362 -4.52 11.82 -10.91
CA SER A 362 -3.59 10.92 -10.22
C SER A 362 -4.39 9.86 -9.46
N PHE A 363 -3.73 8.78 -9.03
CA PHE A 363 -4.39 7.74 -8.21
C PHE A 363 -3.49 7.25 -7.08
N ASN A 364 -4.07 6.80 -5.97
CA ASN A 364 -3.31 6.07 -4.95
C ASN A 364 -4.09 4.89 -4.38
N PHE A 365 -3.37 3.85 -3.98
CA PHE A 365 -3.93 2.78 -3.15
C PHE A 365 -3.98 3.24 -1.69
N ALA A 366 -5.15 3.17 -1.09
CA ALA A 366 -5.38 3.43 0.32
C ALA A 366 -5.18 2.13 1.12
N ASN A 367 -3.91 1.80 1.41
CA ASN A 367 -3.57 0.61 2.18
C ASN A 367 -3.67 0.88 3.68
N ILE A 368 -4.16 -0.12 4.42
CA ILE A 368 -4.33 -0.08 5.88
C ILE A 368 -3.05 -0.64 6.50
N HIS A 369 -2.35 0.15 7.30
CA HIS A 369 -1.11 -0.25 7.96
C HIS A 369 -1.33 -0.35 9.46
N LEU A 370 -1.28 -1.55 10.02
CA LEU A 370 -1.55 -1.81 11.42
C LEU A 370 -0.32 -2.37 12.11
N ILE A 371 -0.07 -1.96 13.35
CA ILE A 371 0.98 -2.48 14.21
C ILE A 371 0.38 -2.81 15.57
N LEU A 372 0.80 -3.94 16.17
CA LEU A 372 0.49 -4.25 17.56
C LEU A 372 1.17 -3.26 18.49
N ASN A 373 0.48 -2.84 19.55
CA ASN A 373 1.12 -2.14 20.66
C ASN A 373 2.25 -2.99 21.27
N SER A 374 3.27 -2.35 21.82
CA SER A 374 4.46 -3.02 22.37
C SER A 374 4.12 -4.14 23.36
N ASP A 375 3.16 -3.89 24.24
CA ASP A 375 2.76 -4.79 25.32
C ASP A 375 1.51 -5.63 24.98
N THR A 376 1.09 -5.64 23.72
CA THR A 376 -0.06 -6.41 23.25
C THR A 376 0.41 -7.67 22.55
N GLU A 377 -0.03 -8.81 23.08
CA GLU A 377 0.23 -10.13 22.49
C GLU A 377 -0.73 -10.43 21.34
N SER A 378 -1.99 -10.03 21.48
CA SER A 378 -3.04 -10.29 20.52
C SER A 378 -4.05 -9.15 20.50
N ALA A 379 -4.47 -8.74 19.30
CA ALA A 379 -5.44 -7.69 19.06
C ALA A 379 -6.53 -8.19 18.11
N MET A 380 -7.79 -7.98 18.47
CA MET A 380 -8.94 -8.30 17.62
C MET A 380 -9.73 -7.03 17.34
N VAL A 381 -9.94 -6.74 16.06
CA VAL A 381 -10.82 -5.68 15.60
C VAL A 381 -12.10 -6.29 15.04
N PRO A 382 -13.26 -6.04 15.67
CA PRO A 382 -14.53 -6.50 15.14
C PRO A 382 -14.84 -5.90 13.77
N TYR A 383 -15.57 -6.64 12.95
CA TYR A 383 -16.15 -6.15 11.71
C TYR A 383 -16.91 -4.83 11.95
N ASN A 384 -16.93 -3.98 10.93
CA ASN A 384 -17.52 -2.64 11.02
C ASN A 384 -16.93 -1.75 12.13
N THR A 385 -15.66 -1.92 12.45
CA THR A 385 -14.89 -0.94 13.23
C THR A 385 -14.07 -0.09 12.26
N PRO A 386 -14.09 1.26 12.37
CA PRO A 386 -13.20 2.13 11.61
C PRO A 386 -11.74 1.70 11.80
N LEU A 387 -11.06 1.33 10.71
CA LEU A 387 -9.63 1.00 10.74
C LEU A 387 -8.81 2.20 10.30
N PHE A 388 -9.23 2.86 9.22
CA PHE A 388 -8.54 3.98 8.62
C PHE A 388 -9.53 5.02 8.13
N THR A 389 -9.09 6.27 8.11
CA THR A 389 -9.89 7.39 7.60
C THR A 389 -9.13 8.12 6.51
N VAL A 390 -9.85 8.51 5.48
CA VAL A 390 -9.35 9.23 4.31
C VAL A 390 -9.89 10.66 4.35
N TYR A 391 -8.97 11.61 4.41
CA TYR A 391 -9.24 13.04 4.51
C TYR A 391 -8.74 13.77 3.26
N PRO A 392 -9.63 14.35 2.44
CA PRO A 392 -9.25 15.30 1.42
C PRO A 392 -8.73 16.59 2.08
N VAL A 393 -7.49 16.97 1.79
CA VAL A 393 -6.81 18.15 2.34
C VAL A 393 -6.70 19.22 1.25
N HIS A 394 -7.54 20.25 1.34
CA HIS A 394 -7.50 21.44 0.46
C HIS A 394 -8.23 22.64 1.09
N PRO A 395 -7.94 23.91 0.70
CA PRO A 395 -8.73 25.08 1.10
C PRO A 395 -10.21 25.06 0.69
N ILE A 396 -10.62 24.27 -0.31
CA ILE A 396 -12.01 24.18 -0.78
C ILE A 396 -12.64 22.88 -0.28
N GLN A 397 -13.78 22.97 0.42
CA GLN A 397 -14.37 21.86 1.19
C GLN A 397 -15.46 21.04 0.46
N ASN A 398 -15.64 21.21 -0.85
CA ASN A 398 -16.71 20.53 -1.58
C ASN A 398 -16.17 19.35 -2.41
N PHE A 399 -16.22 18.16 -1.82
CA PHE A 399 -15.80 16.90 -2.45
C PHE A 399 -16.98 15.95 -2.65
N GLN A 400 -16.93 15.15 -3.71
CA GLN A 400 -17.88 14.07 -3.96
C GLN A 400 -17.15 12.76 -4.21
N TRP A 401 -17.46 11.73 -3.42
CA TRP A 401 -17.03 10.36 -3.64
C TRP A 401 -17.93 9.67 -4.65
N THR A 402 -17.37 8.96 -5.63
CA THR A 402 -18.13 8.18 -6.61
C THR A 402 -17.37 6.92 -7.00
N SER A 403 -18.07 5.88 -7.44
CA SER A 403 -17.46 4.74 -8.10
C SER A 403 -17.06 5.08 -9.54
N VAL A 404 -16.25 4.23 -10.17
CA VAL A 404 -15.94 4.29 -11.61
C VAL A 404 -17.22 4.31 -12.47
N SER A 405 -18.27 3.59 -12.08
CA SER A 405 -19.55 3.59 -12.81
C SER A 405 -20.31 4.92 -12.77
N GLY A 406 -19.97 5.83 -11.85
CA GLY A 406 -20.52 7.18 -11.77
C GLY A 406 -19.56 8.29 -12.18
N ALA A 407 -18.38 7.93 -12.71
CA ALA A 407 -17.30 8.87 -13.05
C ALA A 407 -17.58 9.67 -14.34
#